data_AF-A0A3C2AS26-F1
#
_entry.id   AF-A0A3C2AS26-F1
#
_cell.length_a   1.000
_cell.length_b   1.000
_cell.length_c   1.000
_cell.angle_alpha   90.00
_cell.angle_beta   90.00
_cell.angle_gamma   90.00
#
_symmetry.space_group_name_H-M   'P 1'
#
loop_
_entity.id
_entity.type
_entity.pdbx_description
1 polymer ?
#
loop_
_entity_poly.entity_id
_entity_poly.type
_entity_poly.pdbx_seq_one_letter_code
_entity_poly.pdbx_strand_id
1 'polypeptide(L)'
;MKHLYTLCSFLVFTIAIQAQNKNWSIYTSVEEGIHVSDIKPSYNYFNLSVPAGNAGMRLGAFYTYNNNISAEVTLGVIGISSPGTFSSGLIPIEVIGHYNVLPEIPVDWFSKFNIDLGVGSALAESNPGNYGFSEHMVVGATAELGDLLPFGTLMMGTRYSMFIDDFIDGNAVSSSGNDKILRFFTGLRIDLGNTKNSAELSEAKAKINRLEPDLKAATLAYDDLSAQKEGATSSLEAENTELKQKLKSLENSAPTSTIETTRMVPEFNGYHVVIGSFPNESMANEYLNNLDREDLKVVFVESIPTYRVVLSEHEHLREALLALENAMVITPNAWIAVY
;
A
#
# COMPACT_ATOMS: atom_id res chain seq x y z
N MET A 1 35.42 1.08 21.85
CA MET A 1 34.78 0.65 20.58
C MET A 1 33.86 -0.57 20.74
N LYS A 2 34.29 -1.70 21.32
CA LYS A 2 33.40 -2.88 21.50
C LYS A 2 32.08 -2.57 22.22
N HIS A 3 32.10 -1.81 23.32
CA HIS A 3 30.88 -1.43 24.06
C HIS A 3 29.94 -0.48 23.31
N LEU A 4 30.45 0.34 22.37
CA LEU A 4 29.65 1.23 21.55
C LEU A 4 28.82 0.43 20.53
N TYR A 5 29.44 -0.59 19.92
CA TYR A 5 28.74 -1.50 19.01
C TYR A 5 27.71 -2.35 19.74
N THR A 6 27.99 -2.79 20.98
CA THR A 6 27.03 -3.53 21.80
C THR A 6 25.85 -2.66 22.23
N LEU A 7 26.08 -1.39 22.59
CA LEU A 7 25.02 -0.44 22.92
C LEU A 7 24.15 -0.10 21.69
N CYS A 8 24.78 0.18 20.54
CA CYS A 8 24.06 0.42 19.29
C CYS A 8 23.26 -0.81 18.82
N SER A 9 23.80 -2.02 18.97
CA SER A 9 23.05 -3.24 18.62
C SER A 9 21.90 -3.51 19.60
N PHE A 10 22.05 -3.20 20.89
CA PHE A 10 20.94 -3.28 21.86
C PHE A 10 19.85 -2.22 21.60
N LEU A 11 20.25 -1.01 21.18
CA LEU A 11 19.34 0.06 20.76
C LEU A 11 18.57 -0.33 19.48
N VAL A 12 19.27 -0.87 18.47
CA VAL A 12 18.65 -1.36 17.23
C VAL A 12 17.72 -2.55 17.50
N PHE A 13 18.07 -3.44 18.43
CA PHE A 13 17.25 -4.59 18.79
C PHE A 13 15.98 -4.19 19.58
N THR A 14 16.06 -3.21 20.46
CA THR A 14 14.88 -2.66 21.17
C THR A 14 13.97 -1.88 20.23
N ILE A 15 14.52 -1.12 19.28
CA ILE A 15 13.75 -0.46 18.21
C ILE A 15 13.06 -1.52 17.31
N ALA A 16 13.73 -2.63 16.99
CA ALA A 16 13.16 -3.71 16.18
C ALA A 16 12.02 -4.46 16.87
N ILE A 17 12.06 -4.62 18.20
CA ILE A 17 10.96 -5.21 18.98
C ILE A 17 9.78 -4.24 19.07
N GLN A 18 10.04 -2.93 19.22
CA GLN A 18 8.97 -1.92 19.24
C GLN A 18 8.36 -1.65 17.86
N ALA A 19 9.09 -1.88 16.77
CA ALA A 19 8.56 -1.80 15.41
C ALA A 19 7.44 -2.82 15.10
N GLN A 20 7.30 -3.88 15.91
CA GLN A 20 6.16 -4.81 15.81
C GLN A 20 4.87 -4.26 16.44
N ASN A 21 4.99 -3.29 17.36
CA ASN A 21 3.83 -2.64 17.97
C ASN A 21 3.42 -1.44 17.12
N LYS A 22 2.29 -1.56 16.41
CA LYS A 22 1.69 -0.49 15.58
C LYS A 22 1.45 0.83 16.31
N ASN A 23 1.47 0.81 17.64
CA ASN A 23 1.21 1.97 18.49
C ASN A 23 2.46 2.81 18.76
N TRP A 24 3.67 2.28 18.54
CA TRP A 24 4.92 3.02 18.74
C TRP A 24 5.46 3.57 17.42
N SER A 25 6.02 4.77 17.48
CA SER A 25 6.57 5.49 16.33
C SER A 25 7.79 6.28 16.75
N ILE A 26 8.71 6.52 15.82
CA ILE A 26 9.83 7.43 16.05
C ILE A 26 9.32 8.85 15.81
N TYR A 27 9.67 9.77 16.70
CA TYR A 27 9.34 11.18 16.54
C TYR A 27 10.61 11.99 16.48
N THR A 28 10.67 12.93 15.54
CA THR A 28 11.71 13.95 15.47
C THR A 28 11.07 15.30 15.19
N SER A 29 11.62 16.38 15.75
CA SER A 29 11.15 17.73 15.46
C SER A 29 12.29 18.72 15.37
N VAL A 30 12.03 19.78 14.61
CA VAL A 30 12.77 21.04 14.68
C VAL A 30 11.87 22.06 15.36
N GLU A 31 12.45 22.83 16.27
CA GLU A 31 11.72 23.83 17.05
C GLU A 31 12.43 25.18 16.95
N GLU A 32 11.67 26.27 16.95
CA GLU A 32 12.18 27.63 17.04
C GLU A 32 11.47 28.33 18.20
N GLY A 33 12.24 29.07 19.02
CA GLY A 33 11.77 29.63 20.27
C GLY A 33 11.74 31.15 20.34
N ILE A 34 10.81 31.69 21.11
CA ILE A 34 10.85 33.06 21.63
C ILE A 34 10.96 32.96 23.15
N HIS A 35 12.07 33.48 23.69
CA HIS A 35 12.25 33.55 25.13
C HIS A 35 11.46 34.72 25.71
N VAL A 36 10.72 34.44 26.79
CA VAL A 36 9.93 35.40 27.55
C VAL A 36 10.52 35.42 28.96
N SER A 37 11.51 36.31 29.17
CA SER A 37 12.05 36.61 30.48
C SER A 37 11.77 38.05 30.89
N ASP A 38 12.30 38.41 32.06
CA ASP A 38 12.21 39.71 32.69
C ASP A 38 13.07 40.80 32.01
N ILE A 39 14.07 40.39 31.23
CA ILE A 39 14.79 41.28 30.31
C ILE A 39 13.83 41.59 29.15
N LYS A 40 13.21 42.78 29.20
CA LYS A 40 12.38 43.28 28.10
C LYS A 40 13.17 43.26 26.80
N PRO A 41 12.85 42.36 25.87
CA PRO A 41 13.65 42.25 24.69
C PRO A 41 13.27 43.41 23.77
N SER A 42 14.26 44.02 23.12
CA SER A 42 14.01 45.00 22.05
C SER A 42 13.58 44.27 20.77
N TYR A 43 12.50 43.48 20.84
CA TYR A 43 12.07 42.64 19.73
C TYR A 43 11.48 43.50 18.60
N ASN A 44 12.10 43.42 17.43
CA ASN A 44 11.36 43.48 16.18
C ASN A 44 10.85 42.06 15.89
N TYR A 45 9.57 41.79 16.13
CA TYR A 45 8.97 40.47 15.95
C TYR A 45 8.99 39.96 14.49
N PHE A 46 9.31 40.81 13.52
CA PHE A 46 9.55 40.42 12.13
C PHE A 46 11.00 40.01 11.84
N ASN A 47 11.90 40.11 12.83
CA ASN A 47 13.28 39.70 12.69
C ASN A 47 13.43 38.20 12.98
N LEU A 48 13.68 37.42 11.92
CA LEU A 48 13.90 35.97 12.01
C LEU A 48 15.16 35.57 12.79
N SER A 49 16.05 36.51 13.13
CA SER A 49 17.27 36.22 13.88
C SER A 49 16.99 35.68 15.29
N VAL A 50 15.85 36.00 15.89
CA VAL A 50 15.48 35.54 17.24
C VAL A 50 14.97 34.09 17.22
N PRO A 51 13.94 33.72 16.42
CA PRO A 51 13.57 32.32 16.24
C PRO A 51 14.73 31.43 15.78
N ALA A 52 15.57 31.93 14.86
CA ALA A 52 16.74 31.20 14.36
C ALA A 52 17.85 31.04 15.41
N GLY A 53 18.08 32.04 16.26
CA GLY A 53 19.01 31.95 17.39
C GLY A 53 18.54 31.01 18.50
N ASN A 54 17.22 30.75 18.53
CA ASN A 54 16.56 29.85 19.47
C ASN A 54 16.08 28.55 18.80
N ALA A 55 16.75 28.16 17.71
CA ALA A 55 16.44 26.94 17.01
C ALA A 55 16.94 25.71 17.79
N GLY A 56 16.24 24.60 17.62
CA GLY A 56 16.54 23.35 18.27
C GLY A 56 16.03 22.15 17.50
N MET A 57 16.44 20.97 17.95
CA MET A 57 15.97 19.71 17.42
C MET A 57 15.70 18.72 18.55
N ARG A 58 14.76 17.82 18.31
CA ARG A 58 14.37 16.77 19.25
C ARG A 58 14.24 15.43 18.56
N LEU A 59 14.52 14.38 19.32
CA LEU A 59 14.29 13.00 18.94
C LEU A 59 13.60 12.29 20.10
N GLY A 60 12.68 11.39 19.78
CA GLY A 60 11.89 10.72 20.79
C GLY A 60 11.11 9.54 20.28
N ALA A 61 10.31 9.00 21.19
CA ALA A 61 9.33 7.96 20.93
C ALA A 61 7.93 8.55 21.06
N PHE A 62 7.04 8.16 20.17
CA PHE A 62 5.63 8.53 20.17
C PHE A 62 4.77 7.28 20.31
N TYR A 63 3.81 7.34 21.23
CA TYR A 63 2.88 6.27 21.51
C TYR A 63 1.44 6.71 21.21
N THR A 64 0.78 6.01 20.31
CA THR A 64 -0.64 6.20 20.00
C THR A 64 -1.46 5.15 20.73
N TYR A 65 -2.25 5.57 21.72
CA TYR A 65 -3.14 4.65 22.43
C TYR A 65 -4.43 4.40 21.63
N ASN A 66 -5.06 5.48 21.17
CA ASN A 66 -6.25 5.45 20.33
C ASN A 66 -6.35 6.74 19.48
N ASN A 67 -7.49 6.98 18.81
CA ASN A 67 -7.66 8.18 17.99
C ASN A 67 -7.67 9.50 18.78
N ASN A 68 -7.95 9.42 20.09
CA ASN A 68 -8.16 10.58 20.96
C ASN A 68 -6.94 10.88 21.84
N ILE A 69 -6.15 9.88 22.18
CA ILE A 69 -5.07 9.99 23.18
C ILE A 69 -3.79 9.40 22.60
N SER A 70 -2.74 10.20 22.66
CA SER A 70 -1.37 9.79 22.38
C SER A 70 -0.40 10.48 23.35
N ALA A 71 0.85 10.02 23.39
CA ALA A 71 1.89 10.62 24.20
C ALA A 71 3.24 10.52 23.52
N GLU A 72 4.13 11.48 23.77
CA GLU A 72 5.51 11.46 23.33
C GLU A 72 6.47 11.60 24.51
N VAL A 73 7.65 11.02 24.35
CA VAL A 73 8.81 11.26 25.21
C VAL A 73 9.95 11.70 24.32
N THR A 74 10.50 12.89 24.57
CA THR A 74 11.51 13.51 23.70
C THR A 74 12.72 13.98 24.49
N LEU A 75 13.88 13.92 23.84
CA LEU A 75 15.13 14.53 24.26
C LEU A 75 15.61 15.42 23.11
N GLY A 76 16.16 16.60 23.42
CA GLY A 76 16.67 17.48 22.37
C GLY A 76 17.76 18.43 22.81
N VAL A 77 18.04 19.37 21.91
CA VAL A 77 18.90 20.53 22.16
C VAL A 77 18.19 21.74 21.59
N ILE A 78 18.09 22.81 22.37
CA ILE A 78 17.45 24.07 22.00
C ILE A 78 18.42 25.21 22.29
N GLY A 79 18.61 26.11 21.33
CA GLY A 79 19.32 27.36 21.56
C GLY A 79 18.47 28.31 22.41
N ILE A 80 19.11 29.01 23.33
CA ILE A 80 18.51 30.11 24.08
C ILE A 80 19.42 31.32 23.94
N SER A 81 18.90 32.31 23.24
CA SER A 81 19.52 33.59 22.97
C SER A 81 18.53 34.69 23.30
N SER A 82 18.93 35.54 24.24
CA SER A 82 18.28 36.81 24.49
C SER A 82 19.03 37.90 23.71
N PRO A 83 18.32 38.87 23.08
CA PRO A 83 18.98 39.92 22.31
C PRO A 83 19.99 40.71 23.15
N GLY A 84 21.25 40.74 22.69
CA GLY A 84 22.33 41.48 23.36
C GLY A 84 23.07 40.74 24.47
N THR A 85 22.75 39.47 24.73
CA THR A 85 23.43 38.61 25.70
C THR A 85 23.90 37.28 25.08
N PHE A 86 24.60 36.49 25.90
CA PHE A 86 25.20 35.20 25.53
C PHE A 86 24.15 34.19 25.03
N SER A 87 24.54 33.36 24.06
CA SER A 87 23.74 32.22 23.58
C SER A 87 24.07 31.00 24.44
N SER A 88 23.13 30.53 25.25
CA SER A 88 23.24 29.29 26.02
C SER A 88 22.49 28.14 25.33
N GLY A 89 22.90 26.91 25.58
CA GLY A 89 22.23 25.71 25.10
C GLY A 89 21.40 25.08 26.21
N LEU A 90 20.19 24.63 25.86
CA LEU A 90 19.28 23.92 26.76
C LEU A 90 19.06 22.50 26.23
N ILE A 91 19.15 21.50 27.12
CA ILE A 91 18.91 20.09 26.80
C ILE A 91 17.64 19.64 27.54
N PRO A 92 16.46 19.71 26.91
CA PRO A 92 15.20 19.32 27.54
C PRO A 92 14.92 17.83 27.35
N ILE A 93 14.37 17.22 28.40
CA ILE A 93 13.65 15.95 28.35
C ILE A 93 12.19 16.26 28.69
N GLU A 94 11.28 15.91 27.80
CA GLU A 94 9.84 16.20 27.96
C GLU A 94 8.99 14.95 27.74
N VAL A 95 7.96 14.81 28.56
CA VAL A 95 6.85 13.87 28.37
C VAL A 95 5.60 14.69 28.11
N ILE A 96 5.00 14.51 26.94
CA ILE A 96 3.82 15.28 26.51
C ILE A 96 2.70 14.31 26.15
N GLY A 97 1.53 14.52 26.73
CA GLY A 97 0.28 13.90 26.30
C GLY A 97 -0.45 14.79 25.30
N HIS A 98 -1.09 14.15 24.33
CA HIS A 98 -1.88 14.78 23.29
C HIS A 98 -3.32 14.30 23.41
N TYR A 99 -4.26 15.26 23.41
CA TYR A 99 -5.68 14.97 23.37
C TYR A 99 -6.31 15.56 22.11
N ASN A 100 -6.79 14.70 21.21
CA ASN A 100 -7.45 15.12 19.99
C ASN A 100 -8.82 15.72 20.30
N VAL A 101 -8.98 17.00 20.01
CA VAL A 101 -10.24 17.73 20.22
C VAL A 101 -11.10 17.79 18.95
N LEU A 102 -10.55 17.39 17.80
CA LEU A 102 -11.25 17.37 16.51
C LEU A 102 -11.00 16.03 15.80
N PRO A 103 -11.66 14.93 16.25
CA PRO A 103 -11.42 13.58 15.73
C PRO A 103 -12.03 13.30 14.35
N GLU A 104 -12.96 14.13 13.89
CA GLU A 104 -13.64 13.95 12.60
C GLU A 104 -13.57 15.25 11.81
N ILE A 105 -12.58 15.35 10.92
CA ILE A 105 -12.41 16.50 10.04
C ILE A 105 -12.54 15.99 8.61
N PRO A 106 -13.43 16.58 7.78
CA PRO A 106 -13.67 16.14 6.42
C PRO A 106 -12.58 16.63 5.45
N VAL A 107 -11.31 16.58 5.87
CA VAL A 107 -10.16 17.10 5.13
C VAL A 107 -9.06 16.07 5.17
N ASP A 108 -8.81 15.42 4.03
CA ASP A 108 -7.90 14.25 3.93
C ASP A 108 -6.46 14.53 4.40
N TRP A 109 -5.97 15.76 4.22
CA TRP A 109 -4.61 16.15 4.63
C TRP A 109 -4.49 16.59 6.08
N PHE A 110 -5.60 16.80 6.80
CA PHE A 110 -5.62 17.31 8.17
C PHE A 110 -6.32 16.29 9.07
N SER A 111 -5.52 15.46 9.75
CA SER A 111 -6.04 14.28 10.43
C SER A 111 -6.48 14.54 11.87
N LYS A 112 -5.73 15.35 12.62
CA LYS A 112 -6.03 15.63 14.03
C LYS A 112 -5.64 17.04 14.44
N PHE A 113 -6.37 17.56 15.43
CA PHE A 113 -5.94 18.72 16.18
C PHE A 113 -5.91 18.37 17.67
N ASN A 114 -4.71 18.40 18.24
CA ASN A 114 -4.46 18.01 19.61
C ASN A 114 -4.24 19.24 20.50
N ILE A 115 -4.74 19.17 21.72
CA ILE A 115 -4.24 19.98 22.83
C ILE A 115 -3.18 19.18 23.57
N ASP A 116 -2.07 19.83 23.87
CA ASP A 116 -0.90 19.20 24.45
C ASP A 116 -0.73 19.62 25.91
N LEU A 117 -0.45 18.65 26.77
CA LEU A 117 -0.11 18.87 28.17
C LEU A 117 1.09 18.00 28.52
N GLY A 118 2.13 18.60 29.10
CA GLY A 118 3.34 17.88 29.43
C GLY A 118 4.12 18.46 30.58
N VAL A 119 5.12 17.71 30.97
CA VAL A 119 6.12 18.10 31.97
C VAL A 119 7.49 17.72 31.46
N GLY A 120 8.50 18.44 31.91
CA GLY A 120 9.87 18.16 31.54
C GLY A 120 10.87 18.64 32.57
N SER A 121 12.11 18.30 32.31
CA SER A 121 13.27 18.84 32.99
C SER A 121 14.30 19.19 31.94
N ALA A 122 14.92 20.35 32.08
CA ALA A 122 15.90 20.84 31.14
C ALA A 122 17.23 21.09 31.83
N LEU A 123 18.29 20.51 31.28
CA LEU A 123 19.65 20.86 31.68
C LEU A 123 20.01 22.17 31.01
N ALA A 124 20.29 23.19 31.81
CA ALA A 124 20.68 24.51 31.35
C ALA A 124 21.90 25.00 32.15
N GLU A 125 22.68 25.86 31.51
CA GLU A 125 23.80 26.52 32.16
C GLU A 125 23.29 27.75 32.93
N SER A 126 23.38 27.73 34.26
CA SER A 126 22.94 28.84 35.11
C SER A 126 24.01 29.93 35.23
N ASN A 127 25.27 29.56 35.07
CA ASN A 127 26.45 30.42 35.01
C ASN A 127 27.56 29.67 34.25
N PRO A 128 28.54 30.37 33.64
CA PRO A 128 29.63 29.71 32.91
C PRO A 128 30.29 28.57 33.70
N GLY A 129 30.12 27.34 33.22
CA GLY A 129 30.64 26.10 33.83
C GLY A 129 29.73 25.43 34.86
N ASN A 130 28.60 26.02 35.22
CA ASN A 130 27.64 25.50 36.21
C ASN A 130 26.31 25.12 35.54
N TYR A 131 25.97 23.84 35.61
CA TYR A 131 24.77 23.29 35.00
C TYR A 131 23.77 22.85 36.06
N GLY A 132 22.50 23.14 35.82
CA GLY A 132 21.39 22.75 36.67
C GLY A 132 20.25 22.19 35.84
N PHE A 133 19.46 21.32 36.46
CA PHE A 133 18.16 20.94 35.92
C PHE A 133 17.13 21.96 36.37
N SER A 134 16.26 22.36 35.45
CA SER A 134 15.07 23.15 35.74
C SER A 134 13.84 22.41 35.23
N GLU A 135 12.91 22.12 36.13
CA GLU A 135 11.63 21.51 35.76
C GLU A 135 10.70 22.54 35.13
N HIS A 136 9.86 22.07 34.21
CA HIS A 136 8.89 22.92 33.55
C HIS A 136 7.61 22.19 33.18
N MET A 137 6.53 22.97 33.10
CA MET A 137 5.27 22.53 32.52
C MET A 137 5.19 22.95 31.06
N VAL A 138 4.51 22.14 30.25
CA VAL A 138 4.28 22.39 28.83
C VAL A 138 2.77 22.39 28.56
N VAL A 139 2.30 23.43 27.88
CA VAL A 139 0.95 23.48 27.30
C VAL A 139 1.06 23.85 25.83
N GLY A 140 0.26 23.24 24.96
CA GLY A 140 0.42 23.45 23.53
C GLY A 140 -0.78 23.05 22.70
N ALA A 141 -0.62 23.23 21.40
CA ALA A 141 -1.56 22.76 20.40
C ALA A 141 -0.80 22.26 19.17
N THR A 142 -1.25 21.12 18.65
CA THR A 142 -0.59 20.41 17.56
C THR A 142 -1.58 20.01 16.49
N ALA A 143 -1.28 20.36 15.24
CA ALA A 143 -1.92 19.83 14.05
C ALA A 143 -1.16 18.59 13.55
N GLU A 144 -1.86 17.50 13.32
CA GLU A 144 -1.36 16.34 12.57
C GLU A 144 -1.86 16.42 11.13
N LEU A 145 -0.92 16.39 10.19
CA LEU A 145 -1.17 16.37 8.77
C LEU A 145 -1.00 14.93 8.27
N GLY A 146 -2.11 14.19 8.30
CA GLY A 146 -2.17 12.79 7.87
C GLY A 146 -2.02 12.64 6.36
N ASP A 147 -1.58 11.46 5.94
CA ASP A 147 -1.52 11.01 4.54
C ASP A 147 -0.68 11.84 3.56
N LEU A 148 0.02 12.87 4.03
CA LEU A 148 0.93 13.69 3.24
C LEU A 148 2.24 12.97 2.92
N LEU A 149 2.67 12.04 3.78
CA LEU A 149 3.90 11.27 3.62
C LEU A 149 3.59 9.76 3.65
N PRO A 150 4.22 8.95 2.78
CA PRO A 150 3.95 7.51 2.71
C PRO A 150 4.54 6.71 3.88
N PHE A 151 5.40 7.32 4.70
CA PHE A 151 6.15 6.68 5.78
C PHE A 151 5.85 7.27 7.17
N GLY A 152 4.89 8.19 7.27
CA GLY A 152 4.64 8.87 8.54
C GLY A 152 3.66 10.02 8.46
N THR A 153 3.60 10.77 9.55
CA THR A 153 2.71 11.91 9.75
C THR A 153 3.53 13.16 9.99
N LEU A 154 3.25 14.23 9.24
CA LEU A 154 3.83 15.54 9.48
C LEU A 154 3.03 16.23 10.60
N MET A 155 3.72 16.84 11.55
CA MET A 155 3.13 17.50 12.71
C MET A 155 3.61 18.93 12.77
N MET A 156 2.72 19.86 13.09
CA MET A 156 3.07 21.28 13.23
C MET A 156 2.33 21.83 14.44
N GLY A 157 2.98 22.68 15.23
CA GLY A 157 2.31 23.17 16.42
C GLY A 157 3.06 24.24 17.18
N THR A 158 2.46 24.60 18.30
CA THR A 158 3.01 25.56 19.25
C THR A 158 3.01 24.98 20.66
N ARG A 159 4.07 25.24 21.41
CA ARG A 159 4.24 24.77 22.80
C ARG A 159 4.73 25.92 23.66
N TYR A 160 4.20 26.03 24.86
CA TYR A 160 4.58 27.02 25.84
C TYR A 160 5.17 26.31 27.06
N SER A 161 6.47 26.48 27.27
CA SER A 161 7.18 25.95 28.44
C SER A 161 7.23 27.01 29.53
N MET A 162 6.86 26.62 30.74
CA MET A 162 6.89 27.46 31.93
C MET A 162 7.84 26.84 32.95
N PHE A 163 9.02 27.43 33.15
CA PHE A 163 10.05 26.91 34.04
C PHE A 163 9.75 27.29 35.50
N ILE A 164 10.21 26.44 36.42
CA ILE A 164 10.15 26.77 37.85
C ILE A 164 11.28 27.71 38.28
N ASP A 165 12.36 27.78 37.49
CA ASP A 165 13.53 28.62 37.75
C ASP A 165 13.61 29.83 36.80
N ASP A 166 14.44 30.78 37.19
CA ASP A 166 14.65 32.09 36.55
C ASP A 166 16.05 32.25 35.94
N PHE A 167 16.81 31.16 35.79
CA PHE A 167 18.20 31.22 35.30
C PHE A 167 18.36 30.76 33.85
N ILE A 168 17.27 30.50 33.14
CA ILE A 168 17.28 29.91 31.80
C ILE A 168 17.82 30.89 30.74
N ASP A 169 17.68 32.21 30.94
CA ASP A 169 18.41 33.22 30.14
C ASP A 169 19.84 33.51 30.64
N GLY A 170 20.31 32.81 31.67
CA GLY A 170 21.60 33.06 32.29
C GLY A 170 21.66 34.29 33.21
N ASN A 171 20.52 34.90 33.58
CA ASN A 171 20.44 35.97 34.57
C ASN A 171 19.29 35.75 35.56
N ALA A 172 19.58 35.30 36.77
CA ALA A 172 18.59 35.29 37.84
C ALA A 172 18.44 36.69 38.44
N VAL A 173 17.27 37.32 38.32
CA VAL A 173 17.00 38.64 38.89
C VAL A 173 16.09 38.49 40.10
N SER A 174 16.47 39.11 41.23
CA SER A 174 15.65 39.00 42.43
C SER A 174 14.30 39.72 42.25
N SER A 175 13.21 39.00 42.47
CA SER A 175 11.81 39.49 42.36
C SER A 175 11.25 39.62 40.93
N SER A 176 11.90 39.01 39.93
CA SER A 176 11.33 38.76 38.61
C SER A 176 10.37 37.54 38.64
N GLY A 177 9.75 37.23 37.50
CA GLY A 177 8.95 36.02 37.34
C GLY A 177 9.69 35.02 36.45
N ASN A 178 9.54 33.74 36.76
CA ASN A 178 10.25 32.63 36.10
C ASN A 178 10.21 32.67 34.57
N ASP A 179 11.25 32.09 33.99
CA ASP A 179 11.49 32.01 32.56
C ASP A 179 10.46 31.15 31.82
N LYS A 180 10.15 31.57 30.59
CA LYS A 180 9.16 30.89 29.74
C LYS A 180 9.61 30.91 28.30
N ILE A 181 9.29 29.85 27.55
CA ILE A 181 9.64 29.74 26.13
C ILE A 181 8.38 29.43 25.33
N LEU A 182 8.02 30.30 24.39
CA LEU A 182 7.07 29.98 23.34
C LEU A 182 7.82 29.32 22.18
N ARG A 183 7.40 28.13 21.78
CA ARG A 183 8.07 27.28 20.80
C ARG A 183 7.12 27.01 19.64
N PHE A 184 7.62 27.18 18.43
CA PHE A 184 6.97 26.74 17.20
C PHE A 184 7.73 25.52 16.71
N PHE A 185 7.03 24.47 16.32
CA PHE A 185 7.70 23.25 15.88
C PHE A 185 7.09 22.67 14.61
N THR A 186 7.96 21.99 13.86
CA THR A 186 7.59 21.07 12.80
C THR A 186 8.21 19.72 13.12
N GLY A 187 7.38 18.69 13.25
CA GLY A 187 7.76 17.35 13.63
C GLY A 187 7.38 16.32 12.58
N LEU A 188 8.11 15.21 12.57
CA LEU A 188 7.82 14.03 11.76
C LEU A 188 7.66 12.84 12.70
N ARG A 189 6.48 12.21 12.66
CA ARG A 189 6.23 10.90 13.25
C ARG A 189 6.43 9.84 12.17
N ILE A 190 7.37 8.93 12.37
CA ILE A 190 7.66 7.81 11.47
C ILE A 190 6.99 6.56 12.05
N ASP A 191 5.97 6.07 11.35
CA ASP A 191 5.17 4.94 11.79
C ASP A 191 5.89 3.62 11.48
N LEU A 192 6.51 3.00 12.50
CA LEU A 192 7.37 1.83 12.33
C LEU A 192 6.63 0.53 11.91
N GLY A 193 5.28 0.54 11.91
CA GLY A 193 4.46 -0.63 11.62
C GLY A 193 3.37 -0.42 10.55
N ASN A 194 3.30 0.77 9.94
CA ASN A 194 2.24 1.12 8.99
C ASN A 194 2.80 1.18 7.56
N THR A 195 3.15 0.02 7.01
CA THR A 195 3.10 -0.09 5.55
C THR A 195 1.62 0.00 5.18
N LYS A 196 1.25 0.99 4.35
CA LYS A 196 -0.12 1.11 3.79
C LYS A 196 -0.65 -0.22 3.22
N ASN A 197 0.25 -1.15 2.89
CA ASN A 197 -0.01 -2.53 2.51
C ASN A 197 -0.64 -3.42 3.59
N SER A 198 -0.66 -3.10 4.89
CA SER A 198 -1.16 -4.06 5.90
C SER A 198 -2.69 -4.23 5.87
N ALA A 199 -3.42 -3.17 5.52
CA ALA A 199 -4.87 -3.21 5.33
C ALA A 199 -5.22 -3.89 3.99
N GLU A 200 -4.58 -3.49 2.90
CA GLU A 200 -4.74 -4.12 1.58
C GLU A 200 -4.36 -5.60 1.58
N LEU A 201 -3.33 -5.99 2.33
CA LEU A 201 -2.87 -7.38 2.45
C LEU A 201 -3.77 -8.19 3.38
N SER A 202 -4.42 -7.55 4.37
CA SER A 202 -5.48 -8.18 5.16
C SER A 202 -6.74 -8.40 4.33
N GLU A 203 -7.11 -7.43 3.50
CA GLU A 203 -8.25 -7.53 2.60
C GLU A 203 -8.01 -8.55 1.48
N ALA A 204 -6.80 -8.57 0.90
CA ALA A 204 -6.36 -9.58 -0.05
C ALA A 204 -6.36 -10.98 0.58
N LYS A 205 -5.87 -11.14 1.82
CA LYS A 205 -5.96 -12.41 2.56
C LYS A 205 -7.40 -12.83 2.83
N ALA A 206 -8.27 -11.90 3.21
CA ALA A 206 -9.69 -12.19 3.41
C ALA A 206 -10.37 -12.62 2.10
N LYS A 207 -9.97 -12.03 0.96
CA LYS A 207 -10.45 -12.40 -0.37
C LYS A 207 -9.94 -13.78 -0.81
N ILE A 208 -8.67 -14.09 -0.56
CA ILE A 208 -8.08 -15.42 -0.81
C ILE A 208 -8.82 -16.49 0.01
N ASN A 209 -9.01 -16.28 1.31
CA ASN A 209 -9.70 -17.24 2.18
C ASN A 209 -11.18 -17.46 1.79
N ARG A 210 -11.83 -16.47 1.16
CA ARG A 210 -13.17 -16.62 0.60
C ARG A 210 -13.19 -17.41 -0.71
N LEU A 211 -12.18 -17.21 -1.57
CA LEU A 211 -12.11 -17.84 -2.89
C LEU A 211 -11.55 -19.26 -2.87
N GLU A 212 -10.75 -19.62 -1.86
CA GLU A 212 -10.18 -20.96 -1.71
C GLU A 212 -11.21 -22.11 -1.63
N PRO A 213 -12.30 -22.02 -0.84
CA PRO A 213 -13.35 -23.04 -0.85
C PRO A 213 -14.12 -23.11 -2.17
N ASP A 214 -14.38 -21.96 -2.82
CA ASP A 214 -15.05 -21.91 -4.12
C ASP A 214 -14.20 -22.55 -5.23
N LEU A 215 -12.89 -22.28 -5.23
CA LEU A 215 -11.94 -22.93 -6.13
C LEU A 215 -11.92 -24.44 -5.91
N LYS A 216 -11.87 -24.90 -4.66
CA LYS A 216 -11.89 -26.33 -4.32
C LYS A 216 -13.19 -27.01 -4.75
N ALA A 217 -14.33 -26.34 -4.56
CA ALA A 217 -15.63 -26.84 -5.01
C ALA A 217 -15.71 -26.91 -6.55
N ALA A 218 -15.18 -25.91 -7.25
CA ALA A 218 -15.12 -25.89 -8.71
C ALA A 218 -14.21 -27.01 -9.27
N THR A 219 -13.05 -27.27 -8.64
CA THR A 219 -12.17 -28.38 -9.03
C THR A 219 -12.84 -29.74 -8.82
N LEU A 220 -13.50 -29.95 -7.67
CA LEU A 220 -14.25 -31.20 -7.42
C LEU A 220 -15.38 -31.39 -8.42
N ALA A 221 -16.14 -30.33 -8.74
CA ALA A 221 -17.20 -30.40 -9.74
C ALA A 221 -16.66 -30.71 -11.15
N TYR A 222 -15.47 -30.20 -11.48
CA TYR A 222 -14.79 -30.51 -12.74
C TYR A 222 -14.32 -31.97 -12.79
N ASP A 223 -13.72 -32.47 -11.72
CA ASP A 223 -13.29 -33.87 -11.61
C ASP A 223 -14.50 -34.82 -11.73
N ASP A 224 -15.61 -34.54 -11.04
CA ASP A 224 -16.85 -35.32 -11.14
C ASP A 224 -17.42 -35.30 -12.58
N LEU A 225 -17.41 -34.14 -13.23
CA LEU A 225 -17.90 -34.00 -14.61
C LEU A 225 -17.01 -34.75 -15.61
N SER A 226 -15.69 -34.71 -15.42
CA SER A 226 -14.73 -35.44 -16.25
C SER A 226 -14.88 -36.95 -16.10
N ALA A 227 -15.06 -37.45 -14.86
CA ALA A 227 -15.34 -38.86 -14.61
C ALA A 227 -16.67 -39.32 -15.23
N GLN A 228 -17.72 -38.50 -15.17
CA GLN A 228 -18.99 -38.78 -15.87
C GLN A 228 -18.80 -38.82 -17.38
N LYS A 229 -18.03 -37.89 -17.94
CA LYS A 229 -17.74 -37.84 -19.38
C LYS A 229 -16.99 -39.10 -19.82
N GLU A 230 -15.94 -39.51 -19.10
CA GLU A 230 -15.19 -40.74 -19.41
C GLU A 230 -16.09 -41.99 -19.35
N GLY A 231 -16.90 -42.13 -18.31
CA GLY A 231 -17.85 -43.25 -18.18
C GLY A 231 -18.88 -43.30 -19.32
N ALA A 232 -19.44 -42.15 -19.70
CA ALA A 232 -20.36 -42.07 -20.84
C ALA A 232 -19.67 -42.39 -22.18
N THR A 233 -18.41 -41.96 -22.34
CA THR A 233 -17.62 -42.25 -23.55
C THR A 233 -17.34 -43.75 -23.66
N SER A 234 -16.92 -44.41 -22.58
CA SER A 234 -16.71 -45.86 -22.56
C SER A 234 -17.98 -46.66 -22.81
N SER A 235 -19.13 -46.21 -22.26
CA SER A 235 -20.43 -46.84 -22.53
C SER A 235 -20.84 -46.73 -23.99
N LEU A 236 -20.67 -45.54 -24.58
CA LEU A 236 -20.97 -45.30 -26.00
C LEU A 236 -20.02 -46.07 -26.92
N GLU A 237 -18.73 -46.19 -26.58
CA GLU A 237 -17.77 -47.00 -27.33
C GLU A 237 -18.09 -48.51 -27.28
N ALA A 238 -18.52 -49.01 -26.12
CA ALA A 238 -18.95 -50.39 -25.96
C ALA A 238 -20.21 -50.69 -26.81
N GLU A 239 -21.21 -49.81 -26.75
CA GLU A 239 -22.44 -49.93 -27.55
C GLU A 239 -22.14 -49.81 -29.06
N ASN A 240 -21.25 -48.90 -29.46
CA ASN A 240 -20.82 -48.76 -30.85
C ASN A 240 -20.07 -50.00 -31.36
N THR A 241 -19.27 -50.63 -30.49
CA THR A 241 -18.59 -51.90 -30.81
C THR A 241 -19.58 -53.04 -30.98
N GLU A 242 -20.59 -53.14 -30.10
CA GLU A 242 -21.66 -54.15 -30.19
C GLU A 242 -22.50 -53.94 -31.47
N LEU A 243 -22.89 -52.69 -31.76
CA LEU A 243 -23.63 -52.34 -32.97
C LEU A 243 -22.82 -52.64 -34.24
N LYS A 244 -21.50 -52.36 -34.27
CA LYS A 244 -20.62 -52.74 -35.38
C LYS A 244 -20.52 -54.25 -35.57
N GLN A 245 -20.45 -55.03 -34.48
CA GLN A 245 -20.46 -56.49 -34.56
C GLN A 245 -21.79 -57.03 -35.09
N LYS A 246 -22.91 -56.45 -34.64
CA LYS A 246 -24.26 -56.80 -35.10
C LYS A 246 -24.50 -56.40 -36.56
N LEU A 247 -23.93 -55.28 -37.01
CA LEU A 247 -24.01 -54.83 -38.39
C LEU A 247 -23.18 -55.75 -39.31
N LYS A 248 -21.98 -56.15 -38.89
CA LYS A 248 -21.12 -57.11 -39.62
C LYS A 248 -21.75 -58.50 -39.73
N SER A 249 -22.49 -58.96 -38.71
CA SER A 249 -23.21 -60.23 -38.77
C SER A 249 -24.44 -60.16 -39.68
N LEU A 250 -25.13 -59.01 -39.73
CA LEU A 250 -26.25 -58.77 -40.65
C LEU A 250 -25.80 -58.58 -42.11
N GLU A 251 -24.67 -57.92 -42.36
CA GLU A 251 -24.06 -57.80 -43.70
C GLU A 251 -23.64 -59.16 -44.27
N ASN A 252 -23.15 -60.07 -43.43
CA ASN A 252 -22.84 -61.45 -43.84
C ASN A 252 -24.09 -62.31 -44.12
N SER A 253 -25.29 -61.80 -43.84
CA SER A 253 -26.56 -62.53 -43.93
C SER A 253 -27.50 -62.01 -45.04
N ALA A 254 -27.15 -60.93 -45.75
CA ALA A 254 -27.99 -60.31 -46.76
C ALA A 254 -27.35 -60.36 -48.17
N PRO A 255 -28.12 -60.65 -49.24
CA PRO A 255 -27.59 -60.56 -50.60
C PRO A 255 -27.44 -59.09 -51.02
N THR A 256 -26.27 -58.82 -51.61
CA THR A 256 -25.78 -57.61 -52.26
C THR A 256 -26.83 -56.53 -52.55
N SER A 257 -26.78 -55.42 -51.81
CA SER A 257 -27.14 -54.11 -52.35
C SER A 257 -26.17 -53.07 -51.81
N THR A 258 -25.48 -52.40 -52.73
CA THR A 258 -24.53 -51.32 -52.50
C THR A 258 -25.27 -50.11 -51.93
N ILE A 259 -24.96 -49.75 -50.68
CA ILE A 259 -25.23 -48.41 -50.16
C ILE A 259 -23.87 -47.81 -49.80
N GLU A 260 -23.40 -46.90 -50.65
CA GLU A 260 -22.28 -46.02 -50.32
C GLU A 260 -22.68 -45.21 -49.08
N THR A 261 -22.05 -45.53 -47.95
CA THR A 261 -22.18 -44.72 -46.74
C THR A 261 -21.02 -43.75 -46.70
N THR A 262 -21.25 -42.53 -47.16
CA THR A 262 -20.36 -41.40 -46.90
C THR A 262 -20.28 -41.22 -45.38
N ARG A 263 -19.18 -41.64 -44.77
CA ARG A 263 -18.86 -41.35 -43.37
C ARG A 263 -18.46 -39.89 -43.26
N MET A 264 -19.25 -39.07 -42.57
CA MET A 264 -18.75 -37.88 -41.91
C MET A 264 -18.77 -38.15 -40.40
N VAL A 265 -17.64 -38.58 -39.87
CA VAL A 265 -17.26 -38.28 -38.48
C VAL A 265 -16.57 -36.92 -38.59
N PRO A 266 -16.95 -35.88 -37.82
CA PRO A 266 -16.11 -34.69 -37.73
C PRO A 266 -14.80 -35.13 -37.08
N GLU A 267 -13.78 -35.27 -37.92
CA GLU A 267 -12.40 -35.49 -37.48
C GLU A 267 -11.99 -34.22 -36.76
N PHE A 268 -11.52 -34.35 -35.51
CA PHE A 268 -10.97 -33.21 -34.78
C PHE A 268 -9.81 -32.65 -35.59
N ASN A 269 -10.01 -31.46 -36.14
CA ASN A 269 -9.10 -30.80 -37.06
C ASN A 269 -8.31 -29.66 -36.40
N GLY A 270 -8.43 -29.52 -35.06
CA GLY A 270 -7.60 -28.63 -34.26
C GLY A 270 -8.31 -27.36 -33.79
N TYR A 271 -7.50 -26.43 -33.29
CA TYR A 271 -7.94 -25.15 -32.73
C TYR A 271 -7.63 -24.03 -33.72
N HIS A 272 -8.66 -23.34 -34.20
CA HIS A 272 -8.50 -22.20 -35.12
C HIS A 272 -8.73 -20.89 -34.36
N VAL A 273 -7.80 -19.94 -34.48
CA VAL A 273 -7.96 -18.59 -33.91
C VAL A 273 -8.69 -17.72 -34.94
N VAL A 274 -9.93 -17.37 -34.62
CA VAL A 274 -10.86 -16.66 -35.49
C VAL A 274 -10.93 -15.18 -35.07
N ILE A 275 -10.83 -14.28 -36.05
CA ILE A 275 -10.93 -12.82 -35.83
C ILE A 275 -12.20 -12.20 -36.43
N GLY A 276 -12.99 -12.98 -37.16
CA GLY A 276 -14.26 -12.53 -37.71
C GLY A 276 -15.08 -13.70 -38.26
N SER A 277 -16.41 -13.55 -38.27
CA SER A 277 -17.34 -14.52 -38.84
C SER A 277 -18.44 -13.78 -39.59
N PHE A 278 -18.66 -14.15 -40.84
CA PHE A 278 -19.54 -13.45 -41.77
C PHE A 278 -20.51 -14.42 -42.46
N PRO A 279 -21.73 -13.99 -42.80
CA PRO A 279 -22.72 -14.85 -43.44
C PRO A 279 -22.40 -15.17 -44.91
N ASN A 280 -21.52 -14.39 -45.54
CA ASN A 280 -21.24 -14.44 -46.97
C ASN A 280 -19.76 -14.15 -47.26
N GLU A 281 -19.22 -14.84 -48.27
CA GLU A 281 -17.80 -14.82 -48.62
C GLU A 281 -17.30 -13.40 -48.96
N SER A 282 -18.13 -12.63 -49.66
CA SER A 282 -17.79 -11.26 -50.04
C SER A 282 -17.50 -10.36 -48.84
N MET A 283 -18.26 -10.50 -47.73
CA MET A 283 -18.04 -9.70 -46.52
C MET A 283 -16.78 -10.16 -45.77
N ALA A 284 -16.51 -11.47 -45.75
CA ALA A 284 -15.28 -12.00 -45.16
C ALA A 284 -14.03 -11.51 -45.91
N ASN A 285 -14.08 -11.50 -47.26
CA ASN A 285 -13.00 -10.99 -48.10
C ASN A 285 -12.84 -9.47 -48.00
N GLU A 286 -13.94 -8.70 -47.90
CA GLU A 286 -13.87 -7.25 -47.65
C GLU A 286 -13.21 -6.96 -46.29
N TYR A 287 -13.56 -7.72 -45.25
CA TYR A 287 -12.93 -7.61 -43.94
C TYR A 287 -11.43 -7.96 -43.98
N LEU A 288 -11.06 -9.03 -44.69
CA LEU A 288 -9.66 -9.43 -44.87
C LEU A 288 -8.86 -8.36 -45.62
N ASN A 289 -9.41 -7.80 -46.71
CA ASN A 289 -8.76 -6.76 -47.50
C ASN A 289 -8.57 -5.46 -46.72
N ASN A 290 -9.47 -5.13 -45.80
CA ASN A 290 -9.35 -3.94 -44.95
C ASN A 290 -8.24 -4.05 -43.90
N LEU A 291 -7.84 -5.27 -43.52
CA LEU A 291 -6.80 -5.51 -42.53
C LEU A 291 -5.38 -5.49 -43.12
N ASP A 292 -5.25 -5.53 -44.46
CA ASP A 292 -3.98 -5.50 -45.21
C ASP A 292 -2.93 -6.50 -44.68
N ARG A 293 -3.37 -7.76 -44.46
CA ARG A 293 -2.58 -8.82 -43.83
C ARG A 293 -2.65 -10.11 -44.64
N GLU A 294 -1.48 -10.59 -45.07
CA GLU A 294 -1.34 -11.81 -45.89
C GLU A 294 -1.46 -13.12 -45.08
N ASP A 295 -1.41 -13.05 -43.74
CA ASP A 295 -1.45 -14.22 -42.85
C ASP A 295 -2.88 -14.69 -42.52
N LEU A 296 -3.90 -14.00 -43.03
CA LEU A 296 -5.30 -14.32 -42.80
C LEU A 296 -5.86 -15.23 -43.89
N LYS A 297 -6.73 -16.18 -43.50
CA LYS A 297 -7.43 -17.08 -44.41
C LYS A 297 -8.93 -17.06 -44.16
N VAL A 298 -9.73 -17.12 -45.22
CA VAL A 298 -11.18 -17.32 -45.11
C VAL A 298 -11.49 -18.81 -45.21
N VAL A 299 -12.17 -19.35 -44.20
CA VAL A 299 -12.57 -20.76 -44.12
C VAL A 299 -14.09 -20.84 -44.01
N PHE A 300 -14.72 -21.62 -44.89
CA PHE A 300 -16.15 -21.90 -44.82
C PHE A 300 -16.43 -23.03 -43.84
N VAL A 301 -17.45 -22.85 -42.99
CA VAL A 301 -17.85 -23.82 -41.98
C VAL A 301 -19.22 -24.39 -42.35
N GLU A 302 -19.27 -25.66 -42.74
CA GLU A 302 -20.54 -26.27 -43.18
C GLU A 302 -21.53 -26.49 -42.02
N SER A 303 -21.03 -26.76 -40.81
CA SER A 303 -21.88 -27.01 -39.63
C SER A 303 -22.64 -25.77 -39.14
N ILE A 304 -22.11 -24.59 -39.42
CA ILE A 304 -22.73 -23.29 -39.17
C ILE A 304 -22.41 -22.45 -40.41
N PRO A 305 -23.33 -22.31 -41.39
CA PRO A 305 -23.06 -21.83 -42.74
C PRO A 305 -22.57 -20.37 -42.74
N THR A 306 -21.28 -20.20 -42.43
CA THR A 306 -20.61 -18.94 -42.14
C THR A 306 -19.16 -19.04 -42.62
N TYR A 307 -18.66 -17.90 -43.07
CA TYR A 307 -17.29 -17.71 -43.52
C TYR A 307 -16.50 -17.08 -42.38
N ARG A 308 -15.49 -17.79 -41.88
CA ARG A 308 -14.64 -17.32 -40.78
C ARG A 308 -13.30 -16.85 -41.29
N VAL A 309 -12.84 -15.72 -40.77
CA VAL A 309 -11.49 -15.20 -41.02
C VAL A 309 -10.59 -15.73 -39.91
N VAL A 310 -9.69 -16.64 -40.28
CA VAL A 310 -8.79 -17.38 -39.40
C VAL A 310 -7.40 -16.76 -39.49
N LEU A 311 -6.82 -16.47 -38.32
CA LEU A 311 -5.45 -15.98 -38.19
C LEU A 311 -4.43 -17.12 -38.14
N SER A 312 -4.76 -18.21 -37.44
CA SER A 312 -3.86 -19.36 -37.30
C SER A 312 -4.59 -20.63 -36.86
N GLU A 313 -4.00 -21.77 -37.15
CA GLU A 313 -4.50 -23.12 -36.86
C GLU A 313 -3.46 -23.84 -35.99
N HIS A 314 -3.89 -24.54 -34.94
CA HIS A 314 -3.01 -25.17 -33.96
C HIS A 314 -3.53 -26.54 -33.54
N GLU A 315 -2.63 -27.52 -33.36
CA GLU A 315 -3.01 -28.87 -32.88
C GLU A 315 -3.27 -28.87 -31.36
N HIS A 316 -2.68 -27.94 -30.61
CA HIS A 316 -2.75 -27.88 -29.15
C HIS A 316 -3.38 -26.58 -28.64
N LEU A 317 -4.28 -26.69 -27.65
CA LEU A 317 -4.99 -25.55 -27.06
C LEU A 317 -4.04 -24.47 -26.50
N ARG A 318 -2.90 -24.89 -25.95
CA ARG A 318 -1.91 -23.97 -25.36
C ARG A 318 -1.33 -23.03 -26.42
N GLU A 319 -1.10 -23.52 -27.62
CA GLU A 319 -0.55 -22.73 -28.74
C GLU A 319 -1.62 -21.77 -29.29
N ALA A 320 -2.87 -22.24 -29.39
CA ALA A 320 -4.01 -21.41 -29.76
C ALA A 320 -4.27 -20.26 -28.77
N LEU A 321 -4.09 -20.49 -27.46
CA LEU A 321 -4.23 -19.44 -26.44
C LEU A 321 -3.17 -18.33 -26.57
N LEU A 322 -1.92 -18.70 -26.87
CA LEU A 322 -0.85 -17.73 -27.12
C LEU A 322 -1.12 -16.94 -28.41
N ALA A 323 -1.62 -17.61 -29.46
CA ALA A 323 -2.00 -16.94 -30.70
C ALA A 323 -3.24 -16.05 -30.55
N LEU A 324 -4.15 -16.37 -29.63
CA LEU A 324 -5.32 -15.55 -29.32
C LEU A 324 -4.94 -14.18 -28.74
N GLU A 325 -3.91 -14.12 -27.88
CA GLU A 325 -3.41 -12.84 -27.35
C GLU A 325 -2.95 -11.90 -28.47
N ASN A 326 -2.24 -12.44 -29.46
CA ASN A 326 -1.84 -11.69 -30.67
C ASN A 326 -3.04 -11.31 -31.54
N ALA A 327 -4.06 -12.18 -31.62
CA ALA A 327 -5.27 -11.91 -32.38
C ALA A 327 -6.12 -10.79 -31.75
N MET A 328 -6.18 -10.71 -30.42
CA MET A 328 -6.93 -9.67 -29.70
C MET A 328 -6.38 -8.26 -29.93
N VAL A 329 -5.09 -8.12 -30.28
CA VAL A 329 -4.49 -6.84 -30.70
C VAL A 329 -5.08 -6.38 -32.04
N ILE A 330 -5.43 -7.31 -32.92
CA ILE A 330 -6.02 -7.03 -34.25
C ILE A 330 -7.52 -6.78 -34.10
N THR A 331 -8.20 -7.66 -33.37
CA THR A 331 -9.65 -7.60 -33.17
C THR A 331 -9.96 -8.00 -31.73
N PRO A 332 -10.43 -7.07 -30.88
CA PRO A 332 -10.67 -7.35 -29.45
C PRO A 332 -11.62 -8.52 -29.17
N ASN A 333 -12.46 -8.86 -30.15
CA ASN A 333 -13.44 -9.94 -30.05
C ASN A 333 -12.95 -11.26 -30.68
N ALA A 334 -11.65 -11.44 -30.93
CA ALA A 334 -11.11 -12.71 -31.43
C ALA A 334 -11.42 -13.87 -30.47
N TRP A 335 -11.59 -15.08 -31.01
CA TRP A 335 -11.89 -16.27 -30.22
C TRP A 335 -11.30 -17.54 -30.83
N ILE A 336 -11.28 -18.63 -30.05
CA ILE A 336 -10.84 -19.95 -30.52
C ILE A 336 -12.07 -20.77 -30.92
N ALA A 337 -12.05 -21.29 -32.14
CA ALA A 337 -12.99 -22.29 -32.62
C ALA A 337 -12.35 -23.68 -32.57
N VAL A 338 -13.12 -24.67 -32.14
CA VAL A 338 -12.73 -26.08 -32.11
C VAL A 338 -13.39 -26.78 -33.28
N TYR A 339 -12.58 -27.46 -34.10
CA TYR A 339 -13.03 -28.21 -35.27
C TYR A 339 -12.77 -29.69 -35.10
#